data_AF-A0A847AAC9-F1
#
_entry.id   AF-A0A847AAC9-F1
#
_cell.length_a   1.000
_cell.length_b   1.000
_cell.length_c   1.000
_cell.angle_alpha   90.00
_cell.angle_beta   90.00
_cell.angle_gamma   90.00
#
_symmetry.space_group_name_H-M   'P 1'
#
loop_
_entity.id
_entity.type
_entity.pdbx_description
1 polymer ?
#
loop_
_entity_poly.entity_id
_entity_poly.type
_entity_poly.pdbx_seq_one_letter_code
_entity_poly.pdbx_strand_id
1 'polypeptide(L)'
;MPEYREKNLQDLGREVKQKREEQGLSLKDVYEGTKIRIQFLEGIEKGDFSEFPGTVYVRGFIRTYLQFIELELLWQDYLPVLSEGVIEPVREQEEEPAIVGKCAPPTKGFKPASPFWIFAILLLIAVGSSWYVWYTWDRNGPPPFTIKEESISQDSGGRESKKTAETTGGQEDPSAKNPDAAGGETSTNETDPPATAATGEVST
;
A
#
# COMPACT_ATOMS: atom_id res chain seq x y z
N MET A 1 -16.49 -18.51 -35.49
CA MET A 1 -17.75 -18.71 -34.75
C MET A 1 -17.87 -17.64 -33.66
N PRO A 2 -18.23 -16.39 -34.00
CA PRO A 2 -18.33 -15.30 -33.03
C PRO A 2 -19.52 -15.45 -32.05
N GLU A 3 -20.62 -16.08 -32.48
CA GLU A 3 -21.86 -16.20 -31.68
C GLU A 3 -21.67 -16.97 -30.36
N TYR A 4 -20.80 -17.98 -30.32
CA TYR A 4 -20.56 -18.76 -29.11
C TYR A 4 -19.86 -17.94 -28.01
N ARG A 5 -18.95 -17.04 -28.41
CA ARG A 5 -18.23 -16.17 -27.49
C ARG A 5 -19.18 -15.18 -26.84
N GLU A 6 -20.03 -14.55 -27.63
CA GLU A 6 -21.00 -13.57 -27.16
C GLU A 6 -21.99 -14.20 -26.18
N LYS A 7 -22.49 -15.41 -26.49
CA LYS A 7 -23.35 -16.16 -25.57
C LYS A 7 -22.66 -16.41 -24.21
N ASN A 8 -21.40 -16.84 -24.21
CA ASN A 8 -20.67 -17.08 -22.95
C ASN A 8 -20.47 -15.79 -22.14
N LEU A 9 -20.25 -14.65 -22.80
CA LEU A 9 -20.11 -13.35 -22.14
C LEU A 9 -21.43 -12.86 -21.53
N GLN A 10 -22.55 -13.08 -22.22
CA GLN A 10 -23.89 -12.81 -21.67
C GLN A 10 -24.22 -13.75 -20.50
N ASP A 11 -23.82 -15.02 -20.58
CA ASP A 11 -23.98 -16.00 -19.50
C ASP A 11 -23.20 -15.56 -18.24
N LEU A 12 -21.95 -15.11 -18.40
CA LEU A 12 -21.16 -14.49 -17.33
C LEU A 12 -21.86 -13.27 -16.72
N GLY A 13 -22.30 -12.34 -17.57
CA GLY A 13 -22.95 -11.10 -17.12
C GLY A 13 -24.21 -11.37 -16.29
N ARG A 14 -25.02 -12.36 -16.71
CA ARG A 14 -26.20 -12.81 -15.96
C ARG A 14 -25.84 -13.37 -14.59
N GLU A 15 -24.79 -14.18 -14.49
CA GLU A 15 -24.36 -14.79 -13.23
C GLU A 15 -23.82 -13.74 -12.24
N VAL A 16 -23.02 -12.78 -12.74
CA VAL A 16 -22.54 -11.63 -11.97
C VAL A 16 -23.70 -10.80 -11.44
N LYS A 17 -24.67 -10.49 -12.31
CA LYS A 17 -25.88 -9.75 -11.95
C LYS A 17 -26.69 -10.46 -10.88
N GLN A 18 -26.98 -11.74 -11.09
CA GLN A 18 -27.75 -12.55 -10.16
C GLN A 18 -27.09 -12.53 -8.78
N LYS A 19 -25.77 -12.74 -8.71
CA LYS A 19 -25.08 -12.74 -7.43
C LYS A 19 -25.12 -11.39 -6.72
N ARG A 20 -24.93 -10.29 -7.47
CA ARG A 20 -25.06 -8.93 -6.91
C ARG A 20 -26.43 -8.74 -6.29
N GLU A 21 -27.48 -9.15 -6.99
CA GLU A 21 -28.88 -9.04 -6.54
C GLU A 21 -29.17 -9.93 -5.33
N GLU A 22 -28.61 -11.14 -5.29
CA GLU A 22 -28.67 -12.04 -4.12
C GLU A 22 -28.02 -11.41 -2.86
N GLN A 23 -26.96 -10.62 -3.04
CA GLN A 23 -26.31 -9.87 -1.97
C GLN A 23 -27.05 -8.56 -1.62
N GLY A 24 -28.12 -8.20 -2.34
CA GLY A 24 -28.87 -6.97 -2.11
C GLY A 24 -28.12 -5.70 -2.50
N LEU A 25 -27.06 -5.82 -3.32
CA LEU A 25 -26.21 -4.70 -3.71
C LEU A 25 -26.78 -3.99 -4.95
N SER A 26 -26.81 -2.67 -4.92
CA SER A 26 -27.09 -1.86 -6.11
C SER A 26 -25.82 -1.68 -6.96
N LEU A 27 -25.97 -1.29 -8.23
CA LEU A 27 -24.83 -0.90 -9.06
C LEU A 27 -24.06 0.29 -8.46
N LYS A 28 -24.74 1.16 -7.70
CA LYS A 28 -24.10 2.27 -6.99
C LYS A 28 -23.20 1.77 -5.86
N ASP A 29 -23.58 0.69 -5.16
CA ASP A 29 -22.75 0.11 -4.10
C ASP A 29 -21.49 -0.54 -4.68
N VAL A 30 -21.64 -1.25 -5.81
CA VAL A 30 -20.48 -1.78 -6.55
C VAL A 30 -19.59 -0.65 -7.07
N TYR A 31 -20.17 0.43 -7.59
CA TYR A 31 -19.40 1.62 -7.97
C TYR A 31 -18.63 2.19 -6.76
N GLU A 32 -19.25 2.30 -5.60
CA GLU A 32 -18.57 2.83 -4.41
C GLU A 32 -17.39 1.95 -3.97
N GLY A 33 -17.53 0.62 -4.05
CA GLY A 33 -16.50 -0.34 -3.67
C GLY A 33 -15.37 -0.53 -4.69
N THR A 34 -15.68 -0.44 -5.99
CA THR A 34 -14.73 -0.73 -7.07
C THR A 34 -14.21 0.52 -7.80
N LYS A 35 -14.94 1.63 -7.71
CA LYS A 35 -14.74 2.86 -8.49
C LYS A 35 -14.86 2.67 -10.01
N ILE A 36 -15.45 1.57 -10.46
CA ILE A 36 -15.79 1.33 -11.86
C ILE A 36 -17.11 2.02 -12.17
N ARG A 37 -17.11 2.94 -13.15
CA ARG A 37 -18.33 3.69 -13.54
C ARG A 37 -19.50 2.75 -13.83
N ILE A 38 -20.70 3.17 -13.42
CA ILE A 38 -21.94 2.39 -13.54
C ILE A 38 -22.18 1.89 -14.98
N GLN A 39 -21.96 2.73 -15.99
CA GLN A 39 -22.08 2.35 -17.41
C GLN A 39 -21.28 1.08 -17.77
N PHE A 40 -20.08 0.90 -17.20
CA PHE A 40 -19.25 -0.27 -17.47
C PHE A 40 -19.72 -1.48 -16.66
N LEU A 41 -20.22 -1.27 -15.44
CA LEU A 41 -20.83 -2.35 -14.65
C LEU A 41 -22.08 -2.90 -15.37
N GLU A 42 -22.91 -2.01 -15.93
CA GLU A 42 -24.04 -2.42 -16.76
C GLU A 42 -23.60 -3.18 -18.02
N GLY A 43 -22.54 -2.71 -18.70
CA GLY A 43 -21.97 -3.41 -19.84
C GLY A 43 -21.51 -4.83 -19.47
N ILE A 44 -20.86 -5.00 -18.32
CA ILE A 44 -20.46 -6.32 -17.79
C ILE A 44 -21.68 -7.22 -17.57
N GLU A 45 -22.74 -6.71 -16.92
CA GLU A 45 -23.96 -7.50 -16.67
C GLU A 45 -24.72 -7.86 -17.96
N LYS A 46 -24.66 -7.01 -18.98
CA LYS A 46 -25.27 -7.23 -20.30
C LYS A 46 -24.41 -8.09 -21.22
N GLY A 47 -23.14 -8.29 -20.91
CA GLY A 47 -22.16 -8.90 -21.81
C GLY A 47 -21.81 -8.01 -23.02
N ASP A 48 -22.11 -6.72 -22.96
CA ASP A 48 -21.84 -5.73 -24.00
C ASP A 48 -20.66 -4.85 -23.60
N PHE A 49 -19.59 -4.91 -24.41
CA PHE A 49 -18.34 -4.20 -24.17
C PHE A 49 -18.06 -3.11 -25.21
N SER A 50 -19.03 -2.75 -26.04
CA SER A 50 -18.87 -1.77 -27.13
C SER A 50 -18.49 -0.37 -26.63
N GLU A 51 -18.98 0.03 -25.45
CA GLU A 51 -18.70 1.34 -24.85
C GLU A 51 -17.35 1.39 -24.10
N PHE A 52 -16.63 0.27 -23.99
CA PHE A 52 -15.39 0.23 -23.22
C PHE A 52 -14.25 0.91 -23.98
N PRO A 53 -13.36 1.65 -23.30
CA PRO A 53 -12.21 2.30 -23.95
C PRO A 53 -11.22 1.32 -24.61
N GLY A 54 -11.29 0.04 -24.27
CA GLY A 54 -10.46 -1.00 -24.87
C GLY A 54 -10.63 -2.34 -24.16
N THR A 55 -10.28 -3.42 -24.85
CA THR A 55 -10.43 -4.81 -24.37
C THR A 55 -9.59 -5.11 -23.12
N VAL A 56 -8.49 -4.39 -22.92
CA VAL A 56 -7.65 -4.49 -21.71
C VAL A 56 -8.42 -4.05 -20.46
N TYR A 57 -9.26 -3.02 -20.57
CA TYR A 57 -10.08 -2.52 -19.46
C TYR A 57 -11.19 -3.49 -19.09
N VAL A 58 -11.82 -4.12 -20.08
CA VAL A 58 -12.86 -5.15 -19.88
C VAL A 58 -12.36 -6.22 -18.91
N ARG A 59 -11.17 -6.77 -19.19
CA ARG A 59 -10.55 -7.81 -18.37
C ARG A 59 -10.30 -7.34 -16.93
N GLY A 60 -9.77 -6.14 -16.75
CA GLY A 60 -9.51 -5.58 -15.43
C GLY A 60 -10.81 -5.36 -14.63
N PHE A 61 -11.81 -4.73 -15.25
CA PHE A 61 -13.08 -4.39 -14.61
C PHE A 61 -13.88 -5.63 -14.23
N ILE A 62 -13.96 -6.63 -15.10
CA ILE A 62 -14.62 -7.91 -14.77
C ILE A 62 -13.96 -8.55 -13.57
N ARG A 63 -12.62 -8.61 -13.54
CA ARG A 63 -11.90 -9.20 -12.40
C ARG A 63 -12.21 -8.48 -11.10
N THR A 64 -12.11 -7.15 -11.11
CA THR A 64 -12.38 -6.33 -9.91
C THR A 64 -13.83 -6.47 -9.45
N TYR A 65 -14.78 -6.57 -10.39
CA TYR A 65 -16.18 -6.80 -10.04
C TYR A 65 -16.37 -8.19 -9.41
N LEU A 66 -15.86 -9.25 -10.04
CA LEU A 66 -15.95 -10.61 -9.48
C LEU A 66 -15.32 -10.70 -8.09
N GLN A 67 -14.20 -10.02 -7.86
CA GLN A 67 -13.59 -9.94 -6.52
C GLN A 67 -14.49 -9.23 -5.50
N PHE A 68 -15.18 -8.17 -5.91
CA PHE A 68 -16.06 -7.40 -5.02
C PHE A 68 -17.29 -8.22 -4.56
N ILE A 69 -17.86 -9.05 -5.43
CA ILE A 69 -19.03 -9.89 -5.11
C ILE A 69 -18.65 -11.32 -4.66
N GLU A 70 -17.36 -11.57 -4.40
CA GLU A 70 -16.82 -12.86 -3.93
C GLU A 70 -17.01 -14.03 -4.92
N LEU A 71 -17.00 -13.74 -6.22
CA LEU A 71 -17.09 -14.72 -7.33
C LEU A 71 -15.77 -14.89 -8.10
N GLU A 72 -14.64 -14.70 -7.42
CA GLU A 72 -13.32 -14.82 -8.08
C GLU A 72 -13.07 -16.22 -8.68
N LEU A 73 -13.73 -17.27 -8.18
CA LEU A 73 -13.60 -18.63 -8.75
C LEU A 73 -14.05 -18.69 -10.22
N LEU A 74 -15.07 -17.91 -10.62
CA LEU A 74 -15.52 -17.82 -12.01
C LEU A 74 -14.46 -17.22 -12.95
N TRP A 75 -13.52 -16.45 -12.40
CA TRP A 75 -12.49 -15.82 -13.20
C TRP A 75 -11.73 -16.82 -14.08
N GLN A 76 -11.49 -18.01 -13.55
CA GLN A 76 -10.70 -19.02 -14.23
C GLN A 76 -11.42 -19.60 -15.45
N ASP A 77 -12.74 -19.75 -15.37
CA ASP A 77 -13.57 -20.35 -16.42
C ASP A 77 -13.78 -19.40 -17.60
N TYR A 78 -13.87 -18.09 -17.33
CA TYR A 78 -14.15 -17.07 -18.35
C TYR A 78 -12.89 -16.37 -18.88
N LEU A 79 -11.73 -16.59 -18.27
CA LEU A 79 -10.45 -16.06 -18.77
C LEU A 79 -10.20 -16.35 -20.26
N PRO A 80 -10.41 -17.59 -20.77
CA PRO A 80 -10.16 -17.90 -22.18
C PRO A 80 -11.05 -17.08 -23.11
N VAL A 81 -12.34 -16.98 -22.79
CA VAL A 81 -13.36 -16.23 -23.55
C VAL A 81 -13.04 -14.73 -23.63
N LEU A 82 -12.53 -14.17 -22.53
CA LEU A 82 -12.10 -12.78 -22.45
C LEU A 82 -10.80 -12.52 -23.22
N SER A 83 -9.91 -13.52 -23.29
CA SER A 83 -8.61 -13.40 -23.97
C SER A 83 -8.65 -13.59 -25.49
N GLU A 84 -9.68 -14.26 -26.01
CA GLU A 84 -9.78 -14.67 -27.42
C GLU A 84 -9.83 -13.50 -28.42
N GLY A 85 -10.19 -12.29 -27.97
CA GLY A 85 -10.17 -11.06 -28.79
C GLY A 85 -9.00 -10.12 -28.52
N VAL A 86 -8.05 -10.49 -27.66
CA VAL A 86 -6.86 -9.67 -27.33
C VAL A 86 -5.68 -10.01 -28.25
N ILE A 87 -5.73 -11.17 -28.92
CA ILE A 87 -4.77 -11.57 -29.96
C ILE A 87 -5.26 -11.05 -31.32
N GLU A 88 -5.63 -9.78 -31.40
CA GLU A 88 -5.31 -9.06 -32.63
C GLU A 88 -3.79 -8.91 -32.61
N PRO A 89 -3.03 -9.32 -33.65
CA PRO A 89 -1.64 -8.91 -33.73
C PRO A 89 -1.68 -7.40 -33.59
N VAL A 90 -0.93 -6.86 -32.62
CA VAL A 90 -0.63 -5.43 -32.57
C VAL A 90 -0.12 -5.11 -33.97
N ARG A 91 -1.00 -4.62 -34.83
CA ARG A 91 -0.65 -4.10 -36.13
C ARG A 91 0.17 -2.91 -35.74
N GLU A 92 1.47 -3.09 -35.89
CA GLU A 92 2.49 -2.06 -35.82
C GLU A 92 2.11 -1.01 -36.86
N GLN A 93 1.18 -0.14 -36.49
CA GLN A 93 1.06 1.16 -37.10
C GLN A 93 2.17 1.97 -36.46
N GLU A 94 3.32 1.96 -37.12
CA GLU A 94 4.24 3.08 -37.12
C GLU A 94 3.46 4.34 -37.57
N GLU A 95 2.70 4.94 -36.65
CA GLU A 95 2.44 6.36 -36.71
C GLU A 95 3.53 7.00 -35.85
N GLU A 96 4.57 7.52 -36.48
CA GLU A 96 5.51 8.41 -35.82
C GLU A 96 4.74 9.61 -35.26
N PRO A 97 4.67 9.83 -33.93
CA PRO A 97 4.21 11.10 -33.44
C PRO A 97 5.37 12.08 -33.62
N ALA A 98 5.22 12.98 -34.59
CA ALA A 98 5.89 14.26 -34.52
C ALA A 98 5.50 14.91 -33.17
N ILE A 99 6.48 14.95 -32.26
CA ILE A 99 6.60 15.86 -31.11
C ILE A 99 5.59 15.68 -29.96
N VAL A 100 5.72 14.62 -29.15
CA VAL A 100 5.38 14.66 -27.71
C VAL A 100 6.39 13.78 -26.96
N GLY A 101 6.90 14.30 -25.83
CA GLY A 101 7.99 13.71 -25.06
C GLY A 101 7.85 12.20 -24.81
N LYS A 102 8.95 11.49 -25.04
CA LYS A 102 9.11 10.06 -24.75
C LYS A 102 8.92 9.80 -23.25
N CYS A 103 7.71 9.52 -22.82
CA CYS A 103 7.51 8.65 -21.66
C CYS A 103 7.89 7.24 -22.13
N ALA A 104 9.17 6.90 -21.98
CA ALA A 104 9.62 5.53 -22.15
C ALA A 104 8.81 4.64 -21.18
N PRO A 105 8.28 3.50 -21.63
CA PRO A 105 7.70 2.53 -20.70
C PRO A 105 8.80 2.11 -19.71
N PRO A 106 8.50 1.89 -18.42
CA PRO A 106 9.50 1.35 -17.51
C PRO A 106 9.91 -0.04 -18.03
N THR A 107 11.03 -0.09 -18.73
CA THR A 107 11.63 -1.33 -19.21
C THR A 107 12.07 -2.10 -17.98
N LYS A 108 11.25 -3.08 -17.59
CA LYS A 108 11.60 -4.34 -16.92
C LYS A 108 13.06 -4.37 -16.43
N GLY A 109 13.26 -3.85 -15.21
CA GLY A 109 14.57 -3.35 -14.81
C GLY A 109 15.26 -4.05 -13.64
N PHE A 110 14.76 -5.16 -13.09
CA PHE A 110 15.55 -5.96 -12.14
C PHE A 110 15.18 -7.44 -12.31
N LYS A 111 16.07 -8.23 -12.90
CA LYS A 111 16.07 -9.68 -12.67
C LYS A 111 16.44 -9.87 -11.19
N PRO A 112 15.79 -10.76 -10.42
CA PRO A 112 16.25 -11.06 -9.07
C PRO A 112 17.71 -11.52 -9.18
N ALA A 113 18.64 -10.71 -8.68
CA ALA A 113 20.04 -11.07 -8.69
C ALA A 113 20.18 -12.34 -7.85
N SER A 114 20.84 -13.36 -8.40
CA SER A 114 21.11 -14.60 -7.68
C SER A 114 21.81 -14.28 -6.35
N PRO A 115 21.42 -14.92 -5.24
CA PRO A 115 22.08 -14.74 -3.94
C PRO A 115 23.59 -15.04 -3.99
N PHE A 116 24.07 -15.67 -5.08
CA PHE A 116 25.49 -15.85 -5.36
C PHE A 116 26.31 -14.56 -5.36
N TRP A 117 25.72 -13.42 -5.74
CA TRP A 117 26.45 -12.14 -5.74
C TRP A 117 26.78 -11.64 -4.33
N ILE A 118 25.95 -12.00 -3.34
CA ILE A 118 26.21 -11.71 -1.92
C ILE A 118 27.41 -12.52 -1.43
N PHE A 119 27.51 -13.80 -1.82
CA PHE A 119 28.67 -14.63 -1.49
C PHE A 119 29.95 -14.12 -2.16
N ALA A 120 29.87 -13.63 -3.40
CA ALA A 120 31.02 -13.02 -4.08
C ALA A 120 31.51 -11.76 -3.35
N ILE A 121 30.61 -10.90 -2.88
CA ILE A 121 30.95 -9.71 -2.08
C ILE A 121 31.56 -10.11 -0.74
N LEU A 122 30.96 -11.09 -0.04
CA LEU A 122 31.43 -11.55 1.27
C LEU A 122 32.83 -12.18 1.16
N LEU A 123 33.09 -12.96 0.11
CA LEU A 123 34.40 -13.53 -0.17
C LEU A 123 35.44 -12.44 -0.48
N LEU A 124 35.07 -11.39 -1.22
CA LEU A 124 35.96 -10.27 -1.53
C LEU A 124 36.34 -9.50 -0.25
N ILE A 125 35.39 -9.28 0.66
CA ILE A 125 35.64 -8.67 1.97
C ILE A 125 36.53 -9.56 2.85
N ALA A 126 36.30 -10.88 2.85
CA ALA A 126 37.10 -11.82 3.62
C ALA A 126 38.55 -11.88 3.13
N VAL A 127 38.76 -11.95 1.81
CA VAL A 127 40.10 -11.93 1.20
C VAL A 127 40.78 -10.58 1.40
N GLY A 128 40.04 -9.47 1.24
CA GLY A 128 40.55 -8.12 1.45
C GLY A 128 40.99 -7.87 2.90
N SER A 129 40.17 -8.28 3.88
CA SER A 129 40.52 -8.16 5.30
C SER A 129 41.68 -9.07 5.69
N SER A 130 41.75 -10.30 5.16
CA SER A 130 42.88 -11.20 5.36
C SER A 130 44.19 -10.65 4.78
N TRP A 131 44.15 -10.08 3.56
CA TRP A 131 45.31 -9.42 2.94
C TRP A 131 45.73 -8.16 3.70
N TYR A 132 44.76 -7.36 4.16
CA TYR A 132 45.04 -6.16 4.95
C TYR A 132 45.72 -6.53 6.28
N VAL A 133 45.23 -7.54 6.99
CA VAL A 133 45.85 -8.02 8.23
C VAL A 133 47.27 -8.51 7.95
N TRP A 134 47.48 -9.34 6.93
CA TRP A 134 48.83 -9.80 6.54
C TRP A 134 49.76 -8.63 6.21
N TYR A 135 49.28 -7.67 5.42
CA TYR A 135 50.03 -6.46 5.07
C TYR A 135 50.38 -5.61 6.29
N THR A 136 49.46 -5.46 7.25
CA THR A 136 49.74 -4.74 8.49
C THR A 136 50.69 -5.49 9.42
N TRP A 137 50.67 -6.83 9.39
CA TRP A 137 51.55 -7.68 10.21
C TRP A 137 52.99 -7.72 9.70
N ASP A 138 53.17 -7.69 8.37
CA ASP A 138 54.49 -7.69 7.74
C ASP A 138 55.21 -6.32 7.89
N ARG A 139 54.43 -5.22 8.00
CA ARG A 139 54.99 -3.87 8.20
C ARG A 139 55.10 -3.45 9.66
N ASN A 140 54.19 -3.91 10.51
CA ASN A 140 54.16 -3.60 11.94
C ASN A 140 54.18 -4.94 12.69
N GLY A 141 55.34 -5.35 13.22
CA GLY A 141 55.46 -6.55 14.06
C GLY A 141 54.44 -6.55 15.23
N PRO A 142 54.15 -7.72 15.82
CA PRO A 142 53.01 -7.89 16.73
C PRO A 142 53.06 -6.85 17.87
N PRO A 143 51.91 -6.21 18.21
CA PRO A 143 51.87 -5.25 19.31
C PRO A 143 52.29 -5.97 20.61
N PRO A 144 53.14 -5.36 21.46
CA PRO A 144 53.62 -6.01 22.67
C PRO A 144 52.44 -6.28 23.61
N PHE A 145 52.11 -7.55 23.76
CA PHE A 145 51.24 -8.03 24.82
C PHE A 145 51.87 -7.68 26.16
N THR A 146 51.29 -6.70 26.85
CA THR A 146 51.78 -6.22 28.15
C THR A 146 51.12 -7.06 29.25
N ILE A 147 51.82 -8.07 29.75
CA ILE A 147 51.49 -8.68 31.05
C ILE A 147 51.70 -7.59 32.11
N LYS A 148 50.64 -7.20 32.81
CA LYS A 148 50.74 -6.35 33.99
C LYS A 148 51.22 -7.23 35.14
N GLU A 149 52.54 -7.33 35.33
CA GLU A 149 53.11 -7.96 36.52
C GLU A 149 52.81 -7.09 37.74
N GLU A 150 51.99 -7.65 38.62
CA GLU A 150 51.69 -7.15 39.95
C GLU A 150 52.90 -7.46 40.85
N SER A 151 53.82 -6.50 40.98
CA SER A 151 54.88 -6.56 41.98
C SER A 151 54.31 -6.25 43.36
N ILE A 152 54.10 -7.30 44.15
CA ILE A 152 53.92 -7.25 45.60
C ILE A 152 55.20 -6.67 46.23
N SER A 153 55.09 -5.57 46.99
CA SER A 153 55.95 -5.29 48.15
C SER A 153 55.33 -4.23 49.07
N GLN A 154 54.94 -4.71 50.26
CA GLN A 154 54.98 -4.08 51.59
C GLN A 154 54.09 -2.85 51.87
N ASP A 155 52.86 -3.14 52.29
CA ASP A 155 52.12 -2.34 53.28
C ASP A 155 52.50 -2.80 54.70
N SER A 156 52.80 -1.85 55.57
CA SER A 156 52.94 -2.03 57.02
C SER A 156 52.42 -0.77 57.71
N GLY A 157 51.29 -0.92 58.39
CA GLY A 157 50.95 -0.14 59.57
C GLY A 157 50.10 1.10 59.30
N GLY A 158 48.79 0.95 59.52
CA GLY A 158 47.80 2.02 59.36
C GLY A 158 47.52 2.87 60.60
N ARG A 159 46.24 3.30 60.68
CA ARG A 159 45.51 3.97 61.80
C ARG A 159 45.55 5.51 61.74
N GLU A 160 44.50 6.32 61.90
CA GLU A 160 43.11 6.25 62.40
C GLU A 160 42.35 7.49 61.84
N SER A 161 41.11 7.37 61.31
CA SER A 161 39.82 7.79 61.92
C SER A 161 39.55 9.28 62.22
N LYS A 162 38.53 9.88 61.56
CA LYS A 162 37.41 10.72 62.11
C LYS A 162 36.53 11.27 60.97
N LYS A 163 35.23 10.95 60.90
CA LYS A 163 34.05 11.69 61.46
C LYS A 163 33.95 13.14 60.91
N THR A 164 32.87 13.62 60.28
CA THR A 164 31.54 13.88 60.90
C THR A 164 30.54 14.47 59.87
N ALA A 165 29.25 14.10 60.02
CA ALA A 165 27.96 14.79 59.77
C ALA A 165 27.68 15.55 58.45
N GLU A 166 26.60 15.35 57.68
CA GLU A 166 25.13 15.21 57.95
C GLU A 166 24.38 16.55 57.98
N THR A 167 23.12 16.54 57.46
CA THR A 167 21.95 17.41 57.80
C THR A 167 21.55 18.43 56.72
N THR A 168 20.29 18.78 56.40
CA THR A 168 18.89 18.25 56.45
C THR A 168 17.99 19.46 56.08
N GLY A 169 16.96 19.25 55.24
CA GLY A 169 15.66 19.98 55.22
C GLY A 169 15.66 21.49 54.91
N GLY A 170 14.63 22.14 54.38
CA GLY A 170 13.24 21.84 53.98
C GLY A 170 12.68 23.20 53.48
N GLN A 171 11.96 23.24 52.36
CA GLN A 171 10.49 23.42 52.28
C GLN A 171 10.02 24.88 52.42
N GLU A 172 9.22 25.36 51.46
CA GLU A 172 7.96 26.08 51.70
C GLU A 172 7.17 26.31 50.39
N ASP A 173 5.94 25.82 50.41
CA ASP A 173 4.80 26.13 49.53
C ASP A 173 3.96 27.21 50.27
N PRO A 174 3.15 28.04 49.58
CA PRO A 174 1.71 27.85 49.77
C PRO A 174 0.80 28.24 48.58
N SER A 175 -0.07 27.29 48.21
CA SER A 175 -1.53 27.33 48.34
C SER A 175 -2.42 28.35 47.57
N ALA A 176 -3.28 27.74 46.73
CA ALA A 176 -4.73 27.95 46.56
C ALA A 176 -5.30 29.15 45.78
N LYS A 177 -6.06 28.85 44.71
CA LYS A 177 -7.54 28.98 44.62
C LYS A 177 -8.08 28.71 43.20
N ASN A 178 -9.09 27.86 43.08
CA ASN A 178 -10.14 27.97 42.05
C ASN A 178 -11.23 28.92 42.56
N PRO A 179 -11.96 29.64 41.68
CA PRO A 179 -13.31 29.16 41.34
C PRO A 179 -13.80 29.46 39.90
N ASP A 180 -14.86 28.73 39.60
CA ASP A 180 -15.94 28.80 38.59
C ASP A 180 -16.20 30.11 37.81
N ALA A 181 -16.71 29.93 36.58
CA ALA A 181 -18.08 30.33 36.15
C ALA A 181 -18.19 31.09 34.81
N ALA A 182 -19.31 30.79 34.13
CA ALA A 182 -19.98 31.45 32.98
C ALA A 182 -19.34 31.19 31.60
N GLY A 183 -20.01 30.57 30.62
CA GLY A 183 -21.44 30.61 30.23
C GLY A 183 -21.50 31.21 28.80
N GLY A 184 -22.33 30.83 27.85
CA GLY A 184 -23.41 29.85 27.68
C GLY A 184 -23.46 29.49 26.17
N GLU A 185 -24.05 28.34 25.79
CA GLU A 185 -25.44 28.24 25.25
C GLU A 185 -25.52 28.72 23.79
N THR A 186 -26.17 28.08 22.80
CA THR A 186 -27.36 27.20 22.74
C THR A 186 -27.34 26.52 21.34
N SER A 187 -27.59 25.22 21.19
CA SER A 187 -28.90 24.57 20.98
C SER A 187 -29.63 24.90 19.66
N THR A 188 -29.73 23.86 18.81
CA THR A 188 -30.89 23.41 18.01
C THR A 188 -31.71 24.42 17.19
N ASN A 189 -31.79 24.18 15.87
CA ASN A 189 -33.11 24.02 15.23
C ASN A 189 -33.01 23.27 13.88
N GLU A 190 -33.70 22.13 13.79
CA GLU A 190 -34.32 21.68 12.54
C GLU A 190 -35.41 22.68 12.13
N THR A 191 -35.74 22.78 10.84
CA THR A 191 -37.12 22.86 10.28
C THR A 191 -37.02 23.38 8.84
N ASP A 192 -37.21 22.45 7.91
CA ASP A 192 -37.97 22.48 6.65
C ASP A 192 -37.96 23.68 5.67
N PRO A 193 -38.08 23.39 4.36
CA PRO A 193 -38.25 24.39 3.31
C PRO A 193 -39.68 24.97 3.28
N PRO A 194 -39.86 26.22 2.81
CA PRO A 194 -41.20 26.75 2.55
C PRO A 194 -41.75 26.25 1.20
N ALA A 195 -42.93 25.64 1.27
CA ALA A 195 -43.88 25.50 0.17
C ALA A 195 -44.69 26.81 -0.03
N THR A 196 -45.54 26.83 -1.10
CA THR A 196 -46.63 27.78 -1.47
C THR A 196 -46.26 28.66 -2.69
N ALA A 197 -47.01 28.84 -3.80
CA ALA A 197 -48.36 28.49 -4.30
C ALA A 197 -48.37 28.74 -5.84
N ALA A 198 -48.99 27.89 -6.67
CA ALA A 198 -50.37 27.94 -7.23
C ALA A 198 -50.64 28.92 -8.41
N THR A 199 -50.94 28.36 -9.58
CA THR A 199 -51.85 28.75 -10.71
C THR A 199 -51.47 27.83 -11.89
N GLY A 200 -52.29 27.19 -12.71
CA GLY A 200 -53.68 27.29 -13.18
C GLY A 200 -53.67 26.87 -14.67
N GLU A 201 -54.80 26.39 -15.21
CA GLU A 201 -55.08 25.98 -16.63
C GLU A 201 -54.71 24.51 -17.00
N VAL A 202 -55.64 23.58 -17.33
CA VAL A 202 -56.72 23.51 -18.35
C VAL A 202 -56.21 23.62 -19.78
N SER A 203 -56.27 22.54 -20.57
CA SER A 203 -57.06 22.43 -21.83
C SER A 203 -56.59 21.29 -22.76
N THR A 204 -57.59 20.57 -23.29
CA THR A 204 -57.69 19.73 -24.51
C THR A 204 -56.90 18.42 -24.63
#